data_AF-A0A6A4SET2-F1
#
_entry.id   AF-A0A6A4SET2-F1
#
_cell.length_a   1.000
_cell.length_b   1.000
_cell.length_c   1.000
_cell.angle_alpha   90.00
_cell.angle_beta   90.00
_cell.angle_gamma   90.00
#
_symmetry.space_group_name_H-M   'P 1'
#
loop_
_entity.id
_entity.type
_entity.pdbx_description
1 polymer ?
#
loop_
_entity_poly.entity_id
_entity_poly.type
_entity_poly.pdbx_seq_one_letter_code
_entity_poly.pdbx_strand_id
1 'polypeptide(L)'
;MKVGLCRAAFPKFFYNVSDQQCHRFIYGGCDANANNFDSQEECESVCSGVTGSVLPVDSTPPPPPPVKAARMVPAFNTGPESEPAATESVPLQDTDQCTVTPDPGPCRAAFPKFYFDHNTGTCQSFLYGGCRGNHNRYGSMEECLTHCSRDASSSCNIRSFS
;
A
#
# COMPACT_ATOMS: atom_id res chain seq x y z
N MET A 1 -17.08 -4.40 15.16
CA MET A 1 -16.40 -3.60 14.12
C MET A 1 -14.88 -3.72 14.20
N LYS A 2 -14.17 -3.45 13.10
CA LYS A 2 -12.70 -3.25 13.09
C LYS A 2 -12.33 -2.16 12.07
N VAL A 3 -11.69 -1.09 12.54
CA VAL A 3 -11.25 0.04 11.70
C VAL A 3 -10.04 -0.35 10.84
N GLY A 4 -9.10 -1.13 11.39
CA GLY A 4 -7.86 -1.50 10.69
C GLY A 4 -6.76 -0.42 10.81
N LEU A 5 -5.55 -0.75 10.34
CA LEU A 5 -4.37 0.14 10.44
C LEU A 5 -4.31 1.19 9.33
N CYS A 6 -5.03 0.97 8.24
CA CYS A 6 -5.10 1.90 7.12
C CYS A 6 -5.89 3.16 7.48
N ARG A 7 -5.61 4.27 6.77
CA ARG A 7 -6.09 5.62 7.10
C ARG A 7 -7.08 6.19 6.07
N ALA A 8 -7.70 5.33 5.26
CA ALA A 8 -8.81 5.75 4.43
C ALA A 8 -10.06 5.93 5.30
N ALA A 9 -11.09 6.57 4.75
CA ALA A 9 -12.34 6.79 5.44
C ALA A 9 -13.49 6.24 4.60
N PHE A 10 -13.75 4.95 4.73
CA PHE A 10 -14.87 4.29 4.06
C PHE A 10 -16.02 4.13 5.05
N PRO A 11 -17.16 4.81 4.83
CA PRO A 11 -18.39 4.52 5.55
C PRO A 11 -18.78 3.05 5.37
N LYS A 12 -18.94 2.33 6.48
CA LYS A 12 -19.36 0.92 6.50
C LYS A 12 -20.31 0.68 7.66
N PHE A 13 -20.98 -0.46 7.68
CA PHE A 13 -21.87 -0.88 8.75
C PHE A 13 -21.27 -2.07 9.51
N PHE A 14 -21.58 -2.16 10.81
CA PHE A 14 -21.29 -3.33 11.63
C PHE A 14 -22.49 -3.64 12.52
N TYR A 15 -22.75 -4.92 12.77
CA TYR A 15 -23.76 -5.37 13.70
C TYR A 15 -23.24 -5.31 15.14
N ASN A 16 -23.99 -4.65 16.01
CA ASN A 16 -23.75 -4.63 17.44
C ASN A 16 -24.71 -5.61 18.12
N VAL A 17 -24.15 -6.65 18.74
CA VAL A 17 -24.94 -7.69 19.40
C VAL A 17 -25.60 -7.22 20.70
N SER A 18 -25.08 -6.15 21.31
CA SER A 18 -25.58 -5.64 22.60
C SER A 18 -26.95 -4.97 22.47
N ASP A 19 -27.17 -4.27 21.36
CA ASP A 19 -28.42 -3.57 21.03
C ASP A 19 -29.13 -4.15 19.80
N GLN A 20 -28.58 -5.24 19.26
CA GLN A 20 -29.11 -6.01 18.12
C GLN A 20 -29.36 -5.15 16.88
N GLN A 21 -28.50 -4.17 16.63
CA GLN A 21 -28.66 -3.21 15.54
C GLN A 21 -27.38 -3.05 14.71
N CYS A 22 -27.56 -2.70 13.43
CA CYS A 22 -26.48 -2.32 12.55
C CYS A 22 -26.15 -0.84 12.69
N HIS A 23 -24.91 -0.53 13.02
CA HIS A 23 -24.41 0.84 13.19
C HIS A 23 -23.37 1.19 12.13
N ARG A 24 -23.36 2.45 11.70
CA ARG A 24 -22.33 2.97 10.79
C ARG A 24 -21.03 3.23 11.54
N PHE A 25 -19.90 2.89 10.94
CA PHE A 25 -18.56 3.25 11.39
C PHE A 25 -17.65 3.62 10.21
N ILE A 26 -16.46 4.16 10.51
CA ILE A 26 -15.45 4.45 9.50
C ILE A 26 -14.46 3.28 9.43
N TYR A 27 -14.42 2.62 8.29
CA TYR A 27 -13.43 1.59 7.98
C TYR A 27 -12.19 2.20 7.31
N GLY A 28 -11.02 1.81 7.82
CA GLY A 28 -9.71 2.32 7.43
C GLY A 28 -9.21 1.85 6.06
N GLY A 29 -9.84 0.83 5.47
CA GLY A 29 -9.51 0.34 4.12
C GLY A 29 -8.55 -0.85 4.05
N CYS A 30 -8.15 -1.44 5.17
CA CYS A 30 -7.47 -2.74 5.20
C CYS A 30 -7.75 -3.52 6.49
N ASP A 31 -7.44 -4.82 6.49
CA ASP A 31 -7.61 -5.72 7.62
C ASP A 31 -9.03 -5.75 8.21
N ALA A 32 -10.06 -5.71 7.34
CA ALA A 32 -11.44 -5.87 7.79
C ALA A 32 -11.61 -7.21 8.52
N ASN A 33 -12.54 -7.24 9.48
CA ASN A 33 -13.13 -8.50 9.90
C ASN A 33 -14.49 -8.69 9.21
N ALA A 34 -15.12 -9.85 9.40
CA ALA A 34 -16.39 -10.18 8.75
C ALA A 34 -17.57 -9.28 9.15
N ASN A 35 -17.48 -8.56 10.27
CA ASN A 35 -18.51 -7.63 10.72
C ASN A 35 -18.24 -6.21 10.16
N ASN A 36 -18.32 -6.10 8.83
CA ASN A 36 -18.01 -4.92 8.02
C ASN A 36 -18.78 -5.00 6.68
N PHE A 37 -19.87 -4.26 6.56
CA PHE A 37 -20.82 -4.31 5.43
C PHE A 37 -20.88 -2.98 4.69
N ASP A 38 -21.20 -3.01 3.40
CA ASP A 38 -21.30 -1.80 2.57
C ASP A 38 -22.60 -1.03 2.78
N SER A 39 -23.66 -1.73 3.19
CA SER A 39 -24.99 -1.16 3.40
C SER A 39 -25.61 -1.63 4.72
N GLN A 40 -26.59 -0.86 5.19
CA GLN A 40 -27.36 -1.20 6.39
C GLN A 40 -28.17 -2.46 6.14
N GLU A 41 -28.79 -2.57 4.96
CA GLU A 41 -29.65 -3.66 4.54
C GLU A 41 -28.88 -4.98 4.47
N GLU A 42 -27.67 -4.96 3.93
CA GLU A 42 -26.78 -6.13 3.90
C GLU A 42 -26.46 -6.59 5.33
N CYS A 43 -26.05 -5.67 6.20
CA CYS A 43 -25.76 -5.97 7.60
C CYS A 43 -26.96 -6.59 8.33
N GLU A 44 -28.14 -6.01 8.16
CA GLU A 44 -29.38 -6.49 8.80
C GLU A 44 -29.79 -7.86 8.26
N SER A 45 -29.69 -8.07 6.94
CA SER A 45 -30.02 -9.35 6.32
C SER A 45 -29.12 -10.50 6.79
N VAL A 46 -27.85 -10.20 7.10
CA VAL A 46 -26.86 -11.21 7.53
C VAL A 46 -26.93 -11.45 9.03
N CYS A 47 -27.20 -10.42 9.84
CA CYS A 47 -27.02 -10.49 11.30
C CYS A 47 -28.30 -10.39 12.13
N SER A 48 -29.46 -10.08 11.53
CA SER A 48 -30.72 -9.97 12.27
C SER A 48 -31.02 -11.25 13.08
N GLY A 49 -31.33 -11.09 14.36
CA GLY A 49 -31.61 -12.20 15.27
C GLY A 49 -30.37 -12.90 15.86
N VAL A 50 -29.14 -12.49 15.51
CA VAL A 50 -27.93 -13.00 16.17
C VAL A 50 -27.87 -12.46 17.60
N THR A 51 -27.96 -13.36 18.58
CA THR A 51 -27.80 -13.06 20.01
C THR A 51 -26.39 -13.42 20.47
N GLY A 52 -25.64 -12.43 21.00
CA GLY A 52 -24.32 -12.64 21.59
C GLY A 52 -24.37 -12.50 23.11
N SER A 53 -23.75 -13.42 23.85
CA SER A 53 -23.49 -13.23 25.27
C SER A 53 -22.28 -12.29 25.40
N VAL A 54 -22.53 -10.98 25.54
CA VAL A 54 -21.46 -10.05 25.92
C VAL A 54 -21.13 -10.36 27.37
N LEU A 55 -20.06 -11.12 27.61
CA LEU A 55 -19.55 -11.31 28.96
C LEU A 55 -19.33 -9.91 29.56
N PRO A 56 -19.82 -9.64 30.79
CA PRO A 56 -19.69 -8.32 31.40
C PRO A 56 -18.23 -7.88 31.42
N VAL A 57 -17.98 -6.67 30.89
CA VAL A 57 -16.67 -6.01 30.70
C VAL A 57 -15.89 -5.78 32.01
N ASP A 58 -16.45 -6.16 33.16
CA ASP A 58 -15.90 -5.90 34.50
C ASP A 58 -14.80 -6.88 34.95
N SER A 59 -14.38 -7.83 34.10
CA SER A 59 -13.28 -8.76 34.42
C SER A 59 -11.98 -8.48 33.67
N THR A 60 -11.95 -7.45 32.81
CA THR A 60 -10.69 -7.01 32.21
C THR A 60 -9.98 -6.08 33.20
N PRO A 61 -8.82 -6.48 33.78
CA PRO A 61 -8.05 -5.57 34.62
C PRO A 61 -7.72 -4.31 33.83
N PRO A 62 -7.65 -3.13 34.49
CA PRO A 62 -7.31 -1.89 33.82
C PRO A 62 -5.99 -2.05 33.08
N PRO A 63 -5.84 -1.47 31.88
CA PRO A 63 -4.58 -1.50 31.16
C PRO A 63 -3.48 -0.96 32.08
N PRO A 64 -2.28 -1.60 32.11
CA PRO A 64 -1.19 -1.11 32.93
C PRO A 64 -0.89 0.35 32.57
N PRO A 65 -0.41 1.17 33.54
CA PRO A 65 -0.03 2.54 33.28
C PRO A 65 0.97 2.60 32.11
N PRO A 66 0.98 3.68 31.31
CA PRO A 66 1.93 3.82 30.23
C PRO A 66 3.34 3.79 30.81
N VAL A 67 4.01 2.64 30.66
CA VAL A 67 5.44 2.53 30.93
C VAL A 67 6.13 3.48 29.97
N LYS A 68 6.88 4.44 30.51
CA LYS A 68 7.74 5.33 29.70
C LYS A 68 8.60 4.42 28.82
N ALA A 69 8.45 4.55 27.52
CA ALA A 69 9.29 3.84 26.56
C ALA A 69 10.75 4.05 26.96
N ALA A 70 11.43 2.96 27.34
CA ALA A 70 12.87 2.99 27.50
C ALA A 70 13.47 3.37 26.14
N ARG A 71 14.43 4.30 26.14
CA ARG A 71 15.21 4.65 24.95
C ARG A 71 15.86 3.38 24.40
N MET A 72 15.36 2.87 23.28
CA MET A 72 16.08 1.88 22.48
C MET A 72 17.31 2.57 21.90
N VAL A 73 18.50 2.11 22.31
CA VAL A 73 19.75 2.38 21.62
C VAL A 73 19.76 1.62 20.28
N PRO A 74 20.40 2.13 19.21
CA PRO A 74 20.50 1.38 17.97
C PRO A 74 21.48 0.23 18.16
N ALA A 75 20.99 -0.99 17.98
CA ALA A 75 21.86 -2.15 17.77
C ALA A 75 22.53 -1.99 16.40
N PHE A 76 23.81 -1.59 16.42
CA PHE A 76 24.70 -1.69 15.28
C PHE A 76 24.94 -3.18 14.99
N ASN A 77 24.19 -3.76 14.05
CA ASN A 77 24.52 -5.05 13.46
C ASN A 77 25.36 -4.82 12.22
N THR A 78 26.67 -4.78 12.42
CA THR A 78 27.65 -5.02 11.35
C THR A 78 27.89 -6.52 11.26
N GLY A 79 27.45 -7.13 10.16
CA GLY A 79 27.82 -8.48 9.74
C GLY A 79 27.74 -8.55 8.20
N PRO A 80 28.77 -9.02 7.50
CA PRO A 80 28.82 -9.01 6.04
C PRO A 80 28.16 -10.26 5.43
N GLU A 81 27.45 -10.00 4.33
CA GLU A 81 27.36 -10.75 3.06
C GLU A 81 27.45 -12.29 3.05
N SER A 82 26.41 -12.93 2.51
CA SER A 82 26.56 -13.88 1.40
C SER A 82 25.20 -14.21 0.79
N GLU A 83 25.05 -13.87 -0.48
CA GLU A 83 24.14 -14.54 -1.40
C GLU A 83 24.35 -16.06 -1.37
N PRO A 84 23.39 -16.82 -1.92
CA PRO A 84 23.78 -17.55 -3.10
C PRO A 84 22.86 -17.32 -4.28
N ALA A 85 23.52 -17.25 -5.44
CA ALA A 85 22.97 -17.30 -6.77
C ALA A 85 22.06 -18.52 -6.96
N ALA A 86 20.87 -18.28 -7.53
CA ALA A 86 20.17 -19.26 -8.33
C ALA A 86 19.54 -18.56 -9.53
N THR A 87 20.21 -18.78 -10.65
CA THR A 87 19.79 -18.55 -12.04
C THR A 87 18.37 -19.05 -12.31
N GLU A 88 17.46 -18.16 -12.65
CA GLU A 88 16.40 -18.44 -13.63
C GLU A 88 16.31 -17.27 -14.61
N SER A 89 16.36 -17.60 -15.89
CA SER A 89 16.23 -16.67 -17.00
C SER A 89 14.73 -16.52 -17.32
N VAL A 90 14.15 -15.39 -16.95
CA VAL A 90 12.80 -15.01 -17.41
C VAL A 90 12.92 -13.72 -18.22
N PRO A 91 12.68 -13.75 -19.54
CA PRO A 91 12.63 -12.55 -20.35
C PRO A 91 11.24 -11.88 -20.25
N LEU A 92 11.24 -10.54 -20.33
CA LEU A 92 10.09 -9.62 -20.52
C LEU A 92 9.34 -9.08 -19.27
N GLN A 93 10.04 -8.54 -18.27
CA GLN A 93 9.40 -7.73 -17.20
C GLN A 93 9.90 -6.28 -17.10
N ASP A 94 10.80 -5.84 -17.98
CA ASP A 94 11.29 -4.44 -17.97
C ASP A 94 10.29 -3.45 -18.62
N THR A 95 9.38 -3.94 -19.47
CA THR A 95 8.45 -3.08 -20.23
C THR A 95 7.24 -2.62 -19.42
N ASP A 96 6.87 -3.33 -18.35
CA ASP A 96 5.71 -2.98 -17.53
C ASP A 96 6.03 -1.83 -16.56
N GLN A 97 7.27 -1.72 -16.08
CA GLN A 97 7.64 -0.67 -15.12
C GLN A 97 7.52 0.73 -15.74
N CYS A 98 7.94 0.91 -16.99
CA CYS A 98 8.00 2.22 -17.64
C CYS A 98 6.67 2.66 -18.25
N THR A 99 5.71 1.75 -18.43
CA THR A 99 4.42 2.04 -19.07
C THR A 99 3.31 2.33 -18.07
N VAL A 100 3.42 1.83 -16.83
CA VAL A 100 2.44 2.03 -15.78
C VAL A 100 2.45 3.49 -15.27
N THR A 101 1.27 4.07 -15.08
CA THR A 101 1.09 5.44 -14.56
C THR A 101 1.67 5.62 -13.15
N PRO A 102 2.17 6.80 -12.75
CA PRO A 102 2.75 6.99 -11.43
C PRO A 102 1.71 6.81 -10.31
N ASP A 103 2.07 6.09 -9.25
CA ASP A 103 1.20 5.89 -8.07
C ASP A 103 1.81 6.58 -6.82
N PRO A 104 1.21 7.68 -6.34
CA PRO A 104 1.60 8.34 -5.09
C PRO A 104 1.51 7.45 -3.86
N GLY A 105 0.69 6.40 -3.89
CA GLY A 105 0.39 5.56 -2.75
C GLY A 105 -0.48 6.26 -1.68
N PRO A 106 -0.86 5.52 -0.61
CA PRO A 106 -1.81 6.02 0.38
C PRO A 106 -1.20 6.88 1.49
N CYS A 107 0.13 6.96 1.59
CA CYS A 107 0.80 7.80 2.57
C CYS A 107 0.79 9.28 2.15
N ARG A 108 0.99 10.20 3.11
CA ARG A 108 0.77 11.65 2.91
C ARG A 108 2.04 12.50 3.03
N ALA A 109 3.22 11.89 2.95
CA ALA A 109 4.44 12.66 2.80
C ALA A 109 4.55 13.19 1.37
N ALA A 110 5.43 14.16 1.12
CA ALA A 110 5.65 14.73 -0.20
C ALA A 110 7.12 14.52 -0.59
N PHE A 111 7.41 13.37 -1.18
CA PHE A 111 8.74 13.07 -1.70
C PHE A 111 8.77 13.36 -3.20
N PRO A 112 9.54 14.37 -3.67
CA PRO A 112 9.75 14.57 -5.10
C PRO A 112 10.41 13.34 -5.71
N LYS A 113 9.79 12.78 -6.74
CA LYS A 113 10.27 11.63 -7.50
C LYS A 113 10.02 11.86 -8.99
N PHE A 114 10.63 11.03 -9.81
CA PHE A 114 10.46 11.04 -11.26
C PHE A 114 9.78 9.77 -11.74
N TYR A 115 8.99 9.84 -12.80
CA TYR A 115 8.37 8.70 -13.47
C TYR A 115 8.51 8.88 -14.98
N PHE A 116 8.50 7.80 -15.75
CA PHE A 116 8.49 7.84 -17.19
C PHE A 116 7.06 7.89 -17.72
N ASP A 117 6.73 8.92 -18.49
CA ASP A 117 5.48 9.00 -19.22
C ASP A 117 5.69 8.43 -20.62
N HIS A 118 5.21 7.20 -20.84
CA HIS A 118 5.35 6.52 -22.12
C HIS A 118 4.58 7.21 -23.26
N ASN A 119 3.57 8.03 -22.96
CA ASN A 119 2.81 8.76 -23.98
C ASN A 119 3.65 9.90 -24.56
N THR A 120 4.46 10.55 -23.73
CA THR A 120 5.34 11.64 -24.15
C THR A 120 6.77 11.17 -24.43
N GLY A 121 7.13 9.96 -24.00
CA GLY A 121 8.49 9.44 -24.07
C GLY A 121 9.47 10.20 -23.18
N THR A 122 8.99 10.81 -22.09
CA THR A 122 9.81 11.67 -21.23
C THR A 122 9.64 11.35 -19.75
N CYS A 123 10.69 11.61 -18.97
CA CYS A 123 10.62 11.57 -17.52
C CYS A 123 10.02 12.88 -16.97
N GLN A 124 9.07 12.75 -16.05
CA GLN A 124 8.37 13.87 -15.42
C GLN A 124 8.40 13.71 -13.90
N SER A 125 8.22 14.80 -13.15
CA SER A 125 8.20 14.75 -11.68
C SER A 125 6.79 14.51 -11.12
N PHE A 126 6.72 13.84 -9.97
CA PHE A 126 5.50 13.67 -9.18
C PHE A 126 5.82 13.61 -7.68
N LEU A 127 4.78 13.69 -6.84
CA LEU A 127 4.90 13.55 -5.39
C LEU A 127 4.56 12.13 -4.95
N TYR A 128 5.53 11.44 -4.38
CA TYR A 128 5.32 10.14 -3.75
C TYR A 128 4.99 10.29 -2.27
N GLY A 129 3.95 9.58 -1.83
CA GLY A 129 3.39 9.59 -0.48
C GLY A 129 4.29 8.96 0.59
N GLY A 130 5.27 8.16 0.18
CA GLY A 130 6.24 7.51 1.08
C GLY A 130 5.96 6.04 1.41
N CYS A 131 4.85 5.47 0.94
CA CYS A 131 4.60 4.03 1.06
C CYS A 131 3.81 3.47 -0.12
N ARG A 132 4.01 2.18 -0.43
CA ARG A 132 3.41 1.45 -1.56
C ARG A 132 3.74 2.12 -2.91
N GLY A 133 2.76 2.27 -3.79
CA GLY A 133 2.97 2.71 -5.16
C GLY A 133 3.43 1.58 -6.08
N ASN A 134 3.81 1.95 -7.29
CA ASN A 134 4.44 1.07 -8.26
C ASN A 134 5.91 1.45 -8.48
N HIS A 135 6.55 0.74 -9.42
CA HIS A 135 7.97 0.84 -9.71
C HIS A 135 8.32 1.98 -10.68
N ASN A 136 7.35 2.65 -11.33
CA ASN A 136 7.62 3.82 -12.17
C ASN A 136 7.93 5.06 -11.29
N ARG A 137 9.03 4.98 -10.53
CA ARG A 137 9.40 5.94 -9.49
C ARG A 137 10.90 5.93 -9.24
N TYR A 138 11.57 6.98 -9.69
CA TYR A 138 13.01 7.14 -9.64
C TYR A 138 13.40 8.33 -8.74
N GLY A 139 14.59 8.25 -8.15
CA GLY A 139 15.14 9.30 -7.31
C GLY A 139 15.61 10.53 -8.09
N SER A 140 15.96 10.36 -9.36
CA SER A 140 16.43 11.43 -10.24
C SER A 140 15.90 11.31 -11.67
N MET A 141 15.97 12.41 -12.41
CA MET A 141 15.67 12.45 -13.84
C MET A 141 16.59 11.52 -14.64
N GLU A 142 17.89 11.51 -14.33
CA GLU A 142 18.89 10.71 -15.02
C GLU A 142 18.66 9.20 -14.81
N GLU A 143 18.33 8.79 -13.58
CA GLU A 143 17.96 7.41 -13.27
C GLU A 143 16.73 6.99 -14.09
N CYS A 144 15.67 7.82 -14.09
CA CYS A 144 14.47 7.54 -14.88
C CYS A 144 14.78 7.35 -16.37
N LEU A 145 15.57 8.25 -16.98
CA LEU A 145 15.92 8.15 -18.40
C LEU A 145 16.80 6.93 -18.69
N THR A 146 17.76 6.65 -17.82
CA THR A 146 18.66 5.50 -17.98
C THR A 146 17.90 4.17 -17.95
N HIS A 147 16.87 4.10 -17.11
CA HIS A 147 16.03 2.91 -16.97
C HIS A 147 15.01 2.79 -18.12
N CYS A 148 14.29 3.86 -18.45
CA CYS A 148 13.11 3.78 -19.32
C CYS A 148 13.27 4.33 -20.73
N SER A 149 14.30 5.12 -21.02
CA SER A 149 14.47 5.75 -22.35
C SER A 149 15.17 4.85 -23.37
N ARG A 150 15.20 3.53 -23.17
CA ARG A 150 15.87 2.59 -24.09
C ARG A 150 15.13 2.40 -25.42
N ASP A 151 13.88 2.86 -25.52
CA ASP A 151 13.11 2.80 -26.77
C ASP A 151 13.06 4.14 -27.54
N ALA A 152 14.22 4.77 -27.69
CA ALA A 152 14.46 5.73 -28.77
C ALA A 152 15.67 5.37 -29.65
N SER A 153 16.35 4.24 -29.44
CA SER A 153 17.59 3.92 -30.16
C SER A 153 17.88 2.43 -30.42
N SER A 154 16.87 1.57 -30.59
CA SER A 154 17.11 0.19 -31.04
C SER A 154 16.06 -0.35 -31.99
N SER A 155 15.87 0.31 -33.14
CA SER A 155 16.05 -0.29 -34.48
C SER A 155 15.47 0.58 -35.60
N CYS A 156 16.28 1.54 -36.06
CA CYS A 156 16.34 1.82 -37.49
C CYS A 156 17.81 1.97 -37.91
N ASN A 157 18.54 0.85 -37.88
CA ASN A 157 19.69 0.67 -38.75
C ASN A 157 19.16 0.32 -40.15
N ILE A 158 18.70 1.32 -40.92
CA ILE A 158 18.85 1.24 -42.37
C ILE A 158 20.11 2.02 -42.72
N ARG A 159 21.12 1.27 -43.14
CA ARG A 159 22.39 1.78 -43.63
C ARG A 159 22.12 2.81 -44.73
N SER A 160 22.64 4.02 -44.57
CA SER A 160 22.94 4.88 -45.70
C SER A 160 23.88 4.12 -46.63
N PHE A 161 23.39 3.77 -47.83
CA PHE A 161 24.26 3.55 -48.98
C PHE A 161 24.10 4.77 -49.89
N SER A 162 25.25 5.26 -50.34
CA SER A 162 25.49 6.46 -51.15
C SER A 162 24.57 6.65 -52.34
#